data_AF-A0A5J6PAM3-F1
#
_entry.id   AF-A0A5J6PAM3-F1
#
_cell.length_a   1.000
_cell.length_b   1.000
_cell.length_c   1.000
_cell.angle_alpha   90.00
_cell.angle_beta   90.00
_cell.angle_gamma   90.00
#
_symmetry.space_group_name_H-M   'P 1'
#
loop_
_entity.id
_entity.type
_entity.pdbx_description
1 polymer ?
#
loop_
_entity_poly.entity_id
_entity_poly.type
_entity_poly.pdbx_seq_one_letter_code
_entity_poly.pdbx_strand_id
1 'polypeptide(L)'
;MQGAFLSCRIKQWAILIMAKSTLISIISILFLWFGTPQALKYGGIWEARTHPSSNVKVKLDGNDSVVIGNLSMQWNGDFLLTTSEGSSYQFTMKDLGYMELPDFDPDKNDSFFYRWRSFFPAAVLMSIHITLLIYAWGLINRKYLTNTNTI
;
A
#
# COMPACT_ATOMS: atom_id res chain seq x y z
N MET A 1 -37.60 -26.93 31.76
CA MET A 1 -37.31 -25.47 31.61
C MET A 1 -35.85 -25.15 31.28
N GLN A 2 -34.86 -25.99 31.61
CA GLN A 2 -33.43 -25.73 31.31
C GLN A 2 -33.09 -25.65 29.80
N GLY A 3 -33.76 -26.41 28.92
CA GLY A 3 -33.45 -26.42 27.49
C GLY A 3 -33.74 -25.11 26.73
N ALA A 4 -34.75 -24.34 27.15
CA ALA A 4 -35.12 -23.08 26.50
C ALA A 4 -34.08 -21.96 26.78
N PHE A 5 -33.51 -21.95 27.99
CA PHE A 5 -32.46 -21.00 28.37
C PHE A 5 -31.15 -21.26 27.63
N LEU A 6 -30.78 -22.53 27.43
CA LEU A 6 -29.57 -22.91 26.70
C LEU A 6 -29.64 -22.49 25.22
N SER A 7 -30.78 -22.73 24.57
CA SER A 7 -31.03 -22.35 23.17
C SER A 7 -30.98 -20.83 22.94
N CYS A 8 -31.53 -20.04 23.88
CA CYS A 8 -31.50 -18.58 23.79
C CYS A 8 -30.07 -18.02 23.88
N ARG A 9 -29.26 -18.51 24.84
CA ARG A 9 -27.87 -18.07 24.99
C ARG A 9 -27.02 -18.41 23.77
N ILE A 10 -27.15 -19.62 23.21
CA ILE A 10 -26.39 -20.03 22.01
C ILE A 10 -26.65 -19.09 20.83
N LYS A 11 -27.91 -18.71 20.61
CA LYS A 11 -28.29 -17.77 19.53
C LYS A 11 -27.69 -16.37 19.74
N GLN A 12 -27.77 -15.84 20.96
CA GLN A 12 -27.17 -14.53 21.28
C GLN A 12 -25.65 -14.52 21.05
N TRP A 13 -24.97 -15.60 21.45
CA TRP A 13 -23.53 -15.75 21.20
C TRP A 13 -23.22 -15.79 19.72
N ALA A 14 -23.92 -16.62 18.94
CA ALA A 14 -23.73 -16.74 17.49
C ALA A 14 -23.85 -15.38 16.78
N ILE A 15 -24.88 -14.59 17.13
CA ILE A 15 -25.08 -13.24 16.59
C ILE A 15 -23.89 -12.33 16.90
N LEU A 16 -23.37 -12.38 18.13
CA LEU A 16 -22.24 -11.55 18.56
C LEU A 16 -20.92 -11.97 17.89
N ILE A 17 -20.73 -13.26 17.58
CA ILE A 17 -19.59 -13.73 16.78
C ILE A 17 -19.69 -13.15 15.37
N MET A 18 -20.85 -13.36 14.72
CA MET A 18 -21.07 -12.92 13.35
C MET A 18 -20.87 -11.41 13.22
N ALA A 19 -21.41 -10.62 14.15
CA ALA A 19 -21.22 -9.17 14.16
C ALA A 19 -19.74 -8.75 14.26
N LYS A 20 -18.95 -9.41 15.12
CA LYS A 20 -17.51 -9.11 15.27
C LYS A 20 -16.70 -9.50 14.05
N SER A 21 -16.96 -10.68 13.50
CA SER A 21 -16.29 -11.15 12.28
C SER A 21 -16.60 -10.23 11.10
N THR A 22 -17.86 -9.81 10.94
CA THR A 22 -18.25 -8.85 9.90
C THR A 22 -17.53 -7.51 10.07
N LEU A 23 -17.45 -6.99 11.30
CA LEU A 23 -16.73 -5.74 11.56
C LEU A 23 -15.24 -5.85 11.20
N ILE A 24 -14.60 -6.96 11.60
CA ILE A 24 -13.19 -7.22 11.25
C ILE A 24 -13.01 -7.26 9.73
N SER A 25 -13.87 -7.97 9.01
CA SER A 25 -13.82 -8.04 7.54
C SER A 25 -13.99 -6.67 6.89
N ILE A 26 -14.92 -5.84 7.38
CA ILE A 26 -15.11 -4.47 6.86
C ILE A 26 -13.84 -3.65 7.08
N ILE A 27 -13.24 -3.71 8.27
CA ILE A 27 -11.98 -3.01 8.58
C ILE A 27 -10.86 -3.49 7.66
N SER A 28 -10.73 -4.81 7.42
CA SER A 28 -9.74 -5.36 6.48
C SER A 28 -9.94 -4.87 5.06
N ILE A 29 -11.18 -4.84 4.58
CA ILE A 29 -11.48 -4.35 3.23
C ILE A 29 -11.11 -2.87 3.12
N LEU A 30 -11.47 -2.04 4.09
CA LEU A 30 -11.11 -0.62 4.10
C LEU A 30 -9.59 -0.43 4.15
N PHE A 31 -8.89 -1.23 4.96
CA PHE A 31 -7.44 -1.21 5.04
C PHE A 31 -6.78 -1.56 3.70
N LEU A 32 -7.24 -2.62 3.04
CA LEU A 32 -6.71 -3.03 1.74
C LEU A 32 -7.04 -2.01 0.65
N TRP A 33 -8.22 -1.40 0.71
CA TRP A 33 -8.69 -0.44 -0.29
C TRP A 33 -7.98 0.90 -0.20
N PHE A 34 -7.71 1.40 1.02
CA PHE A 34 -7.13 2.73 1.21
C PHE A 34 -5.66 2.70 1.63
N GLY A 35 -5.24 1.73 2.43
CA GLY A 35 -3.88 1.64 2.97
C GLY A 35 -2.88 1.14 1.93
N THR A 36 -3.17 0.00 1.29
CA THR A 36 -2.24 -0.64 0.35
C THR A 36 -1.88 0.26 -0.84
N PRO A 37 -2.82 0.95 -1.53
CA PRO A 37 -2.46 1.82 -2.64
C PRO A 37 -1.55 2.98 -2.23
N GLN A 38 -1.77 3.56 -1.04
CA GLN A 38 -0.89 4.62 -0.53
C GLN A 38 0.49 4.08 -0.20
N ALA A 39 0.57 2.90 0.42
CA ALA A 39 1.84 2.24 0.72
C ALA A 39 2.67 1.95 -0.54
N LEU A 40 2.02 1.44 -1.59
CA LEU A 40 2.65 1.20 -2.88
C LEU A 40 3.07 2.50 -3.55
N LYS A 41 2.26 3.56 -3.47
CA LYS A 41 2.62 4.90 -3.96
C LYS A 41 3.90 5.41 -3.29
N TYR A 42 3.97 5.35 -1.95
CA TYR A 42 5.17 5.79 -1.21
C TYR A 42 6.37 4.90 -1.51
N GLY A 43 6.18 3.59 -1.68
CA GLY A 43 7.23 2.68 -2.12
C GLY A 43 7.78 3.06 -3.49
N GLY A 44 6.91 3.35 -4.46
CA GLY A 44 7.30 3.79 -5.80
C GLY A 44 8.06 5.13 -5.79
N ILE A 45 7.63 6.08 -4.97
CA ILE A 45 8.36 7.35 -4.78
C ILE A 45 9.74 7.07 -4.16
N TRP A 46 9.81 6.20 -3.15
CA TRP A 46 11.09 5.84 -2.53
C TRP A 46 12.06 5.26 -3.56
N GLU A 47 11.58 4.32 -4.37
CA GLU A 47 12.36 3.70 -5.45
C GLU A 47 12.84 4.75 -6.47
N ALA A 48 11.95 5.61 -6.97
CA ALA A 48 12.27 6.64 -7.96
C ALA A 48 13.27 7.70 -7.43
N ARG A 49 13.37 7.88 -6.11
CA ARG A 49 14.37 8.75 -5.50
C ARG A 49 15.73 8.08 -5.34
N THR A 50 15.75 6.79 -5.00
CA THR A 50 16.99 6.04 -4.82
C THR A 50 17.61 5.62 -6.16
N HIS A 51 16.77 5.37 -7.15
CA HIS A 51 17.17 5.02 -8.51
C HIS A 51 16.40 5.91 -9.51
N PRO A 52 16.81 7.18 -9.66
CA PRO A 52 16.23 8.05 -10.68
C PRO A 52 16.40 7.45 -12.08
N SER A 53 15.37 7.55 -12.90
CA SER A 53 15.45 7.13 -14.30
C SER A 53 16.36 8.08 -15.05
N SER A 54 17.49 7.59 -15.54
CA SER A 54 18.46 8.41 -16.28
C SER A 54 18.05 8.63 -17.73
N ASN A 55 18.48 9.73 -18.34
CA ASN A 55 18.27 10.04 -19.76
C ASN A 55 16.78 10.08 -20.19
N VAL A 56 15.90 10.49 -19.28
CA VAL A 56 14.49 10.71 -19.60
C VAL A 56 14.36 12.00 -20.39
N LYS A 57 13.63 11.95 -21.51
CA LYS A 57 13.29 13.14 -22.30
C LYS A 57 11.90 13.62 -21.89
N VAL A 58 11.79 14.88 -21.51
CA VAL A 58 10.55 15.50 -21.06
C VAL A 58 10.28 16.75 -21.89
N LYS A 59 9.07 16.85 -22.45
CA LYS A 59 8.53 18.09 -23.00
C LYS A 59 7.44 18.59 -22.05
N LEU A 60 7.64 19.78 -21.49
CA LEU A 60 6.65 20.44 -20.63
C LEU A 60 5.65 21.23 -21.48
N ASP A 61 4.38 21.20 -21.10
CA ASP A 61 3.33 21.97 -21.78
C ASP A 61 3.61 23.46 -21.64
N GLY A 62 3.55 24.18 -22.76
CA GLY A 62 3.92 25.60 -22.84
C GLY A 62 5.40 25.86 -23.11
N ASN A 63 6.23 24.82 -23.25
CA ASN A 63 7.60 24.95 -23.72
C ASN A 63 7.87 24.00 -24.90
N ASP A 64 8.49 24.50 -25.96
CA ASP A 64 8.82 23.68 -27.14
C ASP A 64 10.13 22.89 -27.00
N SER A 65 10.96 23.21 -26.01
CA SER A 65 12.22 22.50 -25.79
C SER A 65 12.01 21.18 -25.04
N VAL A 66 12.60 20.12 -25.58
CA VAL A 66 12.74 18.82 -24.88
C VAL A 66 13.93 18.91 -23.92
N VAL A 67 13.68 18.66 -22.64
CA VAL A 67 14.70 18.62 -21.60
C VAL A 67 15.08 17.18 -21.34
N ILE A 68 16.37 16.89 -21.27
CA ILE A 68 16.90 15.56 -20.99
C ILE A 68 17.56 15.56 -19.62
N GLY A 69 17.23 14.59 -18.79
CA GLY A 69 17.83 14.50 -17.45
C GLY A 69 17.45 13.24 -16.70
N ASN A 70 17.84 13.23 -15.42
CA ASN A 70 17.50 12.18 -14.47
C ASN A 70 16.16 12.53 -13.82
N LEU A 71 15.17 11.67 -14.03
CA LEU A 71 13.82 11.83 -13.49
C LEU A 71 13.71 11.13 -12.13
N SER A 72 13.22 11.86 -11.14
CA SER A 72 12.87 11.36 -9.81
C SER A 72 11.49 11.84 -9.39
N MET A 73 10.97 11.33 -8.27
CA MET A 73 9.70 11.78 -7.68
C MET A 73 9.91 12.40 -6.29
N GLN A 74 9.12 13.40 -5.98
CA GLN A 74 9.04 14.02 -4.66
C GLN A 74 7.96 13.35 -3.80
N TRP A 75 8.01 13.55 -2.48
CA TRP A 75 7.06 12.93 -1.55
C TRP A 75 5.63 13.44 -1.69
N ASN A 76 5.45 14.65 -2.22
CA ASN A 76 4.15 15.18 -2.58
C ASN A 76 3.58 14.55 -3.87
N GLY A 77 4.39 13.78 -4.61
CA GLY A 77 4.03 13.14 -5.88
C GLY A 77 4.45 13.91 -7.12
N ASP A 78 5.11 15.06 -6.98
CA ASP A 78 5.62 15.82 -8.12
C ASP A 78 6.85 15.15 -8.72
N PHE A 79 7.09 15.37 -10.00
CA PHE A 79 8.30 14.95 -10.68
C PHE A 79 9.40 16.00 -10.50
N LEU A 80 10.64 15.52 -10.43
CA LEU A 80 11.85 16.33 -10.40
C LEU A 80 12.82 15.78 -11.45
N LEU A 81 13.06 16.56 -12.49
CA LEU A 81 14.04 16.26 -13.53
C LEU A 81 15.30 17.08 -13.30
N THR A 82 16.45 16.42 -13.17
CA THR A 82 17.75 17.10 -13.01
C THR A 82 18.60 16.85 -14.25
N THR A 83 19.00 17.92 -14.95
CA THR A 83 19.81 17.85 -16.16
C THR A 83 21.28 17.56 -15.83
N SER A 84 22.05 17.12 -16.83
CA SER A 84 23.51 16.95 -16.70
C SER A 84 24.24 18.24 -16.35
N GLU A 85 23.66 19.39 -16.70
CA GLU A 85 24.19 20.73 -16.41
C GLU A 85 23.87 21.19 -14.97
N GLY A 86 23.12 20.40 -14.19
CA GLY A 86 22.76 20.70 -12.81
C GLY A 86 21.47 21.50 -12.63
N SER A 87 20.76 21.84 -13.71
CA SER A 87 19.45 22.49 -13.63
C SER A 87 18.38 21.50 -13.21
N SER A 88 17.46 21.94 -12.34
CA SER A 88 16.35 21.11 -11.88
C SER A 88 15.00 21.70 -12.27
N TYR A 89 14.10 20.85 -12.77
CA TYR A 89 12.75 21.20 -13.18
C TYR A 89 11.76 20.37 -12.37
N GLN A 90 10.91 21.04 -11.60
CA GLN A 90 9.80 20.41 -10.88
C GLN A 90 8.51 20.61 -11.67
N PHE A 91 7.76 19.53 -11.85
CA PHE A 91 6.50 19.55 -12.59
C PHE A 91 5.56 18.44 -12.13
N THR A 92 4.28 18.62 -12.43
CA THR A 92 3.24 17.62 -12.20
C THR A 92 2.89 16.91 -13.51
N MET A 93 2.09 15.84 -13.43
CA MET A 93 1.59 15.15 -14.63
C MET A 93 0.73 16.07 -15.52
N LYS A 94 0.17 17.17 -14.97
CA LYS A 94 -0.65 18.13 -15.73
C LYS A 94 0.19 19.06 -16.59
N ASP A 95 1.45 19.25 -16.23
CA ASP A 95 2.38 20.13 -16.93
C ASP A 95 3.15 19.37 -18.03
N LEU A 96 2.83 18.09 -18.23
CA LEU A 96 3.57 17.19 -19.10
C LEU A 96 2.89 17.09 -20.47
N GLY A 97 3.54 17.62 -21.50
CA GLY A 97 3.13 17.42 -22.88
C GLY A 97 3.57 16.05 -23.42
N TYR A 98 4.81 15.66 -23.14
CA TYR A 98 5.35 14.36 -23.54
C TYR A 98 6.49 13.88 -22.62
N MET A 99 6.58 12.56 -22.41
CA MET A 99 7.69 11.91 -21.71
C MET A 99 8.13 10.66 -22.46
N GLU A 100 9.44 10.54 -22.70
CA GLU A 100 10.11 9.36 -23.24
C GLU A 100 11.01 8.77 -22.15
N LEU A 101 10.71 7.55 -21.73
CA LEU A 101 11.58 6.77 -20.85
C LEU A 101 12.66 6.07 -21.68
N PRO A 102 13.89 5.91 -21.16
CA PRO A 102 14.91 5.12 -21.85
C PRO A 102 14.44 3.66 -22.01
N ASP A 103 15.03 2.96 -22.98
CA ASP A 103 14.76 1.54 -23.21
C ASP A 103 14.92 0.74 -21.91
N PHE A 104 13.83 0.12 -21.47
CA PHE A 104 13.80 -0.73 -20.30
C PHE A 104 14.35 -2.11 -20.69
N ASP A 105 15.51 -2.47 -20.15
CA ASP A 105 16.08 -3.81 -20.26
C ASP A 105 15.58 -4.68 -19.07
N PRO A 106 14.57 -5.55 -19.27
CA PRO A 106 13.99 -6.37 -18.20
C PRO A 106 15.05 -7.30 -17.57
N ASP A 107 15.97 -7.82 -18.37
CA ASP A 107 16.95 -8.81 -17.89
C ASP A 107 17.98 -8.21 -16.91
N LYS A 108 18.13 -6.88 -16.85
CA LYS A 108 19.01 -6.18 -15.90
C LYS A 108 18.29 -5.63 -14.67
N ASN A 109 16.99 -5.35 -14.76
CA ASN A 109 16.26 -4.57 -13.75
C ASN A 109 15.17 -5.36 -12.98
N ASP A 110 15.00 -6.64 -13.28
CA ASP A 110 13.87 -7.42 -12.77
C ASP A 110 14.15 -8.18 -11.46
N SER A 111 15.35 -8.02 -10.87
CA SER A 111 15.61 -8.69 -9.59
C SER A 111 14.72 -8.11 -8.48
N PHE A 112 14.13 -8.98 -7.67
CA PHE A 112 13.36 -8.60 -6.48
C PHE A 112 14.15 -7.63 -5.58
N PHE A 113 15.46 -7.86 -5.44
CA PHE A 113 16.38 -7.01 -4.67
C PHE A 113 16.63 -5.64 -5.29
N TYR A 114 16.29 -5.42 -6.56
CA TYR A 114 16.37 -4.10 -7.18
C TYR A 114 15.16 -3.26 -6.77
N ARG A 115 13.96 -3.85 -6.85
CA ARG A 115 12.68 -3.13 -6.69
C ARG A 115 12.06 -3.21 -5.30
N TRP A 116 12.76 -3.76 -4.31
CA TRP A 116 12.17 -4.04 -3.01
C TRP A 116 11.58 -2.86 -2.25
N ARG A 117 12.13 -1.66 -2.46
CA ARG A 117 11.60 -0.44 -1.86
C ARG A 117 10.21 -0.11 -2.37
N SER A 118 9.89 -0.48 -3.61
CA SER A 118 8.57 -0.27 -4.21
C SER A 118 7.45 -0.99 -3.47
N PHE A 119 7.75 -2.16 -2.88
CA PHE A 119 6.76 -2.99 -2.21
C PHE A 119 6.97 -3.10 -0.69
N PHE A 120 8.13 -2.68 -0.17
CA PHE A 120 8.44 -2.79 1.25
C PHE A 120 7.42 -2.10 2.18
N PRO A 121 6.99 -0.84 1.94
CA PRO A 121 5.99 -0.21 2.80
C PRO A 121 4.68 -0.99 2.83
N ALA A 122 4.24 -1.52 1.69
CA ALA A 122 3.05 -2.35 1.60
C ALA A 122 3.23 -3.68 2.35
N ALA A 123 4.40 -4.31 2.25
CA ALA A 123 4.71 -5.55 2.96
C ALA A 123 4.67 -5.37 4.49
N VAL A 124 5.27 -4.28 5.01
CA VAL A 124 5.23 -3.95 6.44
C VAL A 124 3.81 -3.66 6.92
N LEU A 125 3.04 -2.89 6.15
CA LEU A 125 1.65 -2.60 6.49
C LEU A 125 0.80 -3.88 6.50
N MET A 126 1.00 -4.77 5.52
CA MET A 126 0.34 -6.07 5.47
C MET A 126 0.73 -6.97 6.65
N SER A 127 2.01 -6.99 7.06
CA SER A 127 2.44 -7.81 8.21
C SER A 127 1.82 -7.33 9.52
N ILE A 128 1.73 -6.01 9.72
CA ILE A 128 1.04 -5.41 10.86
C ILE A 128 -0.44 -5.79 10.83
N HIS A 129 -1.11 -5.65 9.69
CA HIS A 129 -2.52 -5.98 9.55
C HIS A 129 -2.80 -7.45 9.87
N ILE A 130 -2.02 -8.38 9.31
CA ILE A 130 -2.15 -9.82 9.58
C ILE A 130 -1.94 -10.12 11.07
N THR A 131 -0.93 -9.51 11.70
CA THR A 131 -0.66 -9.68 13.13
C THR A 131 -1.84 -9.24 13.99
N LEU A 132 -2.47 -8.11 13.65
CA LEU A 132 -3.66 -7.62 14.34
C LEU A 132 -4.88 -8.52 14.13
N LEU A 133 -5.04 -9.11 12.93
CA LEU A 133 -6.11 -10.08 12.68
C LEU A 133 -5.94 -11.35 13.51
N ILE A 134 -4.73 -11.91 13.55
CA ILE A 134 -4.41 -13.09 14.37
C ILE A 134 -4.68 -12.78 15.85
N TYR A 135 -4.26 -11.60 16.33
CA TYR A 135 -4.48 -11.16 17.69
C TYR A 135 -5.98 -11.00 18.01
N ALA A 136 -6.74 -10.32 17.16
CA ALA A 136 -8.18 -10.12 17.31
C ALA A 136 -8.94 -11.45 17.32
N TRP A 137 -8.56 -12.37 16.43
CA TRP A 137 -9.10 -13.73 16.39
C TRP A 137 -8.80 -14.50 17.69
N GLY A 138 -7.57 -14.40 18.20
CA GLY A 138 -7.18 -15.00 19.48
C GLY A 138 -8.02 -14.49 20.67
N LEU A 139 -8.32 -13.19 20.72
CA LEU A 139 -9.17 -12.60 21.75
C LEU A 139 -10.63 -13.07 21.66
N ILE A 140 -11.14 -13.21 20.45
CA ILE A 140 -12.48 -13.76 20.19
C ILE A 140 -12.55 -15.20 20.72
N ASN A 141 -11.55 -16.02 20.40
CA ASN A 141 -11.52 -17.43 20.79
C ASN A 141 -11.33 -17.67 22.29
N ARG A 142 -10.47 -16.89 22.97
CA ARG A 142 -10.25 -17.03 24.41
C ARG A 142 -11.52 -16.79 25.23
N LYS A 143 -12.39 -15.85 24.82
CA LYS A 143 -13.68 -15.61 25.48
C LYS A 143 -14.67 -16.76 25.34
N TYR A 144 -14.54 -17.62 24.33
CA TYR A 144 -15.41 -18.81 24.20
C TYR A 144 -15.03 -19.88 25.22
N LEU A 145 -13.75 -20.21 25.33
CA LEU A 145 -13.27 -21.28 26.21
C LEU A 145 -13.52 -20.98 27.70
N THR A 146 -13.45 -19.72 28.12
CA THR A 146 -13.72 -19.35 29.52
C THR A 146 -15.20 -19.45 29.89
N ASN A 147 -16.13 -19.24 28.94
CA ASN A 147 -17.57 -19.27 29.21
C ASN A 147 -18.19 -20.67 29.17
N THR A 148 -17.56 -21.63 28.48
CA THR A 148 -18.03 -23.03 28.44
C THR A 148 -17.65 -23.82 29.69
N ASN A 149 -16.60 -23.40 30.42
CA ASN A 149 -16.10 -24.10 31.61
C ASN A 149 -16.75 -23.64 32.93
N THR A 150 -17.62 -22.63 32.89
CA THR A 150 -18.38 -22.12 34.05
C THR A 150 -19.85 -22.54 34.04
N ILE A 151 -20.20 -23.59 33.29
CA ILE A 151 -21.54 -24.18 33.23
C ILE A 151 -21.53 -25.51 33.99
#